data_AF-A0A932V8F1-F1
#
_entry.id   AF-A0A932V8F1-F1
#
_cell.length_a   1.000
_cell.length_b   1.000
_cell.length_c   1.000
_cell.angle_alpha   90.00
_cell.angle_beta   90.00
_cell.angle_gamma   90.00
#
_symmetry.space_group_name_H-M   'P 1'
#
loop_
_entity.id
_entity.type
_entity.pdbx_description
1 polymer ?
#
loop_
_entity_poly.entity_id
_entity_poly.type
_entity_poly.pdbx_seq_one_letter_code
_entity_poly.pdbx_strand_id
1 'polypeptide(L)'
;TMNRIKDFYLEKFPELASAFRWRNSTIPAPGKPFSITFNLVLLVAIVDSLLVAVAINFLGVRVTIGDFFVEGFVALVYLAWQIYFYFIQLPLGAKESK
;
A
#
# COMPACT_ATOMS: atom_id res chain seq x y z
N THR A 1 -16.10 9.92 -7.04
CA THR A 1 -16.28 8.46 -7.16
C THR A 1 -15.19 7.90 -8.06
N MET A 2 -14.41 6.92 -7.56
CA MET A 2 -13.11 6.52 -8.12
C MET A 2 -13.19 5.72 -9.43
N ASN A 3 -14.39 5.48 -9.98
CA ASN A 3 -14.56 4.80 -11.27
C ASN A 3 -15.78 5.31 -12.04
N ARG A 4 -15.84 6.62 -12.31
CA ARG A 4 -16.91 7.25 -13.12
C ARG A 4 -17.17 6.54 -14.45
N ILE A 5 -16.13 5.98 -15.07
CA ILE A 5 -16.24 5.22 -16.31
C ILE A 5 -17.05 3.93 -16.09
N LYS A 6 -16.73 3.16 -15.04
CA LYS A 6 -17.49 1.92 -14.75
C LYS A 6 -18.93 2.24 -14.37
N ASP A 7 -19.14 3.28 -13.59
CA ASP A 7 -20.48 3.74 -13.20
C ASP A 7 -21.30 4.10 -14.47
N PHE A 8 -20.70 4.83 -15.41
CA PHE A 8 -21.31 5.15 -16.71
C PHE A 8 -21.65 3.90 -17.54
N TYR A 9 -20.74 2.93 -17.64
CA TYR A 9 -20.99 1.71 -18.40
C TYR A 9 -22.05 0.82 -17.75
N LEU A 10 -22.12 0.75 -16.42
CA LEU A 10 -23.15 0.01 -15.70
C LEU A 10 -24.53 0.67 -15.85
N GLU A 11 -24.59 2.00 -15.93
CA GLU A 11 -25.83 2.73 -16.17
C GLU A 11 -26.35 2.51 -17.60
N LYS A 12 -25.44 2.49 -18.59
CA LYS A 12 -25.81 2.30 -20.01
C LYS A 12 -26.00 0.85 -20.44
N PHE A 13 -25.27 -0.08 -19.83
CA PHE A 13 -25.20 -1.49 -20.23
C PHE A 13 -25.25 -2.40 -19.00
N PRO A 14 -26.44 -2.61 -18.40
CA PRO A 14 -26.60 -3.39 -17.17
C PRO A 14 -26.10 -4.85 -17.28
N GLU A 15 -26.08 -5.40 -18.48
CA GLU A 15 -25.58 -6.76 -18.79
C GLU A 15 -24.08 -6.93 -18.48
N LEU A 16 -23.31 -5.84 -18.45
CA LEU A 16 -21.89 -5.86 -18.09
C LEU A 16 -21.66 -5.99 -16.58
N ALA A 17 -22.73 -5.99 -15.77
CA ALA A 17 -22.63 -6.04 -14.30
C ALA A 17 -21.93 -7.29 -13.76
N SER A 18 -21.97 -8.40 -14.49
CA SER A 18 -21.26 -9.64 -14.15
C SER A 18 -19.77 -9.61 -14.52
N ALA A 19 -19.38 -8.82 -15.53
CA ALA A 19 -18.00 -8.64 -15.95
C ALA A 19 -17.20 -7.78 -14.94
N PHE A 20 -17.87 -6.85 -14.26
CA PHE A 20 -17.24 -6.00 -13.23
C PHE A 20 -17.25 -6.67 -11.85
N ARG A 21 -16.26 -7.54 -11.61
CA ARG A 21 -16.05 -8.25 -10.33
C ARG A 21 -15.86 -7.32 -9.13
N TRP A 22 -15.31 -6.13 -9.32
CA TRP A 22 -15.00 -5.16 -8.25
C TRP A 22 -15.89 -3.93 -8.36
N ARG A 23 -16.76 -3.74 -7.37
CA ARG A 23 -17.63 -2.56 -7.19
C ARG A 23 -17.14 -1.72 -6.02
N ASN A 24 -17.50 -0.44 -5.98
CA ASN A 24 -17.20 0.41 -4.82
C ASN A 24 -17.74 -0.18 -3.50
N SER A 25 -18.86 -0.91 -3.55
CA SER A 25 -19.45 -1.62 -2.41
C SER A 25 -18.68 -2.88 -1.98
N THR A 26 -17.88 -3.48 -2.85
CA THR A 26 -17.17 -4.74 -2.57
C THR A 26 -15.69 -4.53 -2.23
N ILE A 27 -15.16 -3.31 -2.41
CA ILE A 27 -13.80 -2.97 -2.01
C ILE A 27 -13.78 -2.83 -0.48
N PRO A 28 -12.97 -3.62 0.23
CA PRO A 28 -12.85 -3.50 1.68
C PRO A 28 -12.33 -2.12 2.05
N ALA A 29 -12.85 -1.55 3.13
CA ALA A 29 -12.43 -0.24 3.62
C ALA A 29 -10.90 -0.21 3.89
N PRO A 30 -10.23 0.94 3.63
CA PRO A 30 -8.83 1.12 4.00
C PRO A 30 -8.61 0.80 5.48
N GLY A 31 -7.48 0.16 5.80
CA GLY A 31 -7.13 -0.18 7.18
C GLY A 31 -7.79 -1.44 7.74
N LYS A 32 -8.64 -2.16 6.98
CA LYS A 32 -9.18 -3.46 7.43
C LYS A 32 -8.06 -4.53 7.41
N PRO A 33 -7.62 -5.05 8.57
CA PRO A 33 -6.57 -6.06 8.62
C PRO A 33 -7.02 -7.34 7.89
N PHE A 34 -6.06 -8.06 7.31
CA PHE A 34 -6.27 -9.31 6.55
C PHE A 34 -7.20 -9.20 5.32
N SER A 35 -7.55 -7.98 4.88
CA SER A 35 -8.19 -7.78 3.58
C SER A 35 -7.20 -7.99 2.43
N ILE A 36 -7.70 -8.23 1.22
CA ILE A 36 -6.83 -8.34 0.02
C ILE A 36 -5.99 -7.07 -0.16
N THR A 37 -6.60 -5.90 0.05
CA THR A 37 -5.90 -4.61 -0.01
C THR A 37 -4.83 -4.49 1.08
N PHE A 38 -5.11 -4.94 2.31
CA PHE A 38 -4.11 -4.98 3.38
C PHE A 38 -2.94 -5.90 3.03
N ASN A 39 -3.22 -7.12 2.57
CA ASN A 39 -2.18 -8.09 2.20
C ASN A 39 -1.30 -7.57 1.06
N LEU A 40 -1.90 -6.89 0.08
CA LEU A 40 -1.17 -6.25 -1.03
C LEU A 40 -0.25 -5.14 -0.52
N VAL A 41 -0.76 -4.25 0.33
CA VAL A 41 0.06 -3.17 0.90
C VAL A 41 1.18 -3.73 1.78
N LEU A 42 0.90 -4.74 2.59
CA LEU A 42 1.90 -5.40 3.42
C LEU A 42 3.02 -6.03 2.57
N LEU A 43 2.65 -6.70 1.47
CA LEU A 43 3.63 -7.28 0.54
C LEU A 43 4.52 -6.19 -0.06
N VAL A 44 3.93 -5.12 -0.58
CA VAL A 44 4.67 -3.99 -1.15
C VAL A 44 5.59 -3.36 -0.09
N ALA A 45 5.09 -3.16 1.13
CA ALA A 45 5.86 -2.54 2.19
C ALA A 45 7.11 -3.36 2.58
N ILE A 46 6.95 -4.68 2.70
CA ILE A 46 8.07 -5.59 3.00
C ILE A 46 9.09 -5.57 1.86
N VAL A 47 8.64 -5.69 0.61
CA VAL A 47 9.53 -5.72 -0.57
C VAL A 47 10.29 -4.41 -0.70
N ASP A 48 9.61 -3.26 -0.62
CA ASP A 48 10.25 -1.95 -0.74
C ASP A 48 11.28 -1.72 0.37
N SER A 49 10.94 -2.08 1.61
CA SER A 49 11.86 -1.92 2.76
C SER A 49 13.13 -2.75 2.60
N LEU A 50 13.01 -3.98 2.10
CA LEU A 50 14.16 -4.83 1.77
C LEU A 50 14.98 -4.24 0.62
N LEU A 51 14.33 -3.78 -0.44
CA LEU A 51 15.02 -3.18 -1.59
C LEU A 51 15.78 -1.91 -1.23
N VAL A 52 15.26 -1.10 -0.30
CA VAL A 52 15.98 0.08 0.22
C VAL A 52 17.26 -0.34 0.96
N ALA A 53 17.22 -1.36 1.82
CA ALA A 53 18.42 -1.89 2.46
C ALA A 53 19.45 -2.42 1.44
N VAL A 54 18.98 -3.17 0.44
CA VAL A 54 19.84 -3.66 -0.64
C VAL A 54 20.45 -2.50 -1.42
N ALA A 55 19.69 -1.45 -1.73
CA ALA A 55 20.21 -0.27 -2.41
C ALA A 55 21.32 0.41 -1.59
N ILE A 56 21.17 0.51 -0.27
CA ILE A 56 22.22 1.06 0.62
C ILE A 56 23.49 0.21 0.58
N ASN A 57 23.35 -1.12 0.57
CA ASN A 57 24.49 -2.02 0.42
C ASN A 57 25.25 -1.76 -0.89
N PHE A 58 24.52 -1.62 -2.01
CA PHE A 58 25.10 -1.31 -3.32
C PHE A 58 25.74 0.08 -3.40
N LEU A 59 25.22 1.06 -2.65
CA LEU A 59 25.82 2.39 -2.55
C LEU A 59 27.14 2.39 -1.77
N GLY A 60 27.47 1.30 -1.08
CA GLY A 60 28.75 1.14 -0.38
C GLY A 60 28.90 2.06 0.83
N VAL A 61 27.79 2.36 1.52
CA VAL A 61 27.82 3.18 2.73
C VAL A 61 28.55 2.42 3.84
N ARG A 62 29.78 2.84 4.13
CA ARG A 62 30.64 2.23 5.17
C ARG A 62 30.38 2.91 6.51
N VAL A 63 29.99 2.13 7.51
CA VAL A 63 29.73 2.68 8.85
C VAL A 63 30.45 1.86 9.92
N THR A 64 31.03 2.53 10.91
CA THR A 64 31.86 1.91 11.97
C THR A 64 31.13 0.82 12.77
N ILE A 65 29.79 0.92 12.85
CA ILE A 65 28.92 0.04 13.62
C ILE A 65 28.60 -1.26 12.84
N GLY A 66 29.01 -1.35 11.57
CA GLY A 66 28.80 -2.49 10.69
C GLY A 66 27.68 -2.24 9.68
N ASP A 67 27.99 -2.47 8.40
CA ASP A 67 27.11 -2.11 7.28
C ASP A 67 25.74 -2.80 7.36
N PHE A 68 25.70 -4.10 7.69
CA PHE A 68 24.45 -4.85 7.86
C PHE A 68 23.54 -4.33 8.97
N PHE A 69 24.09 -3.76 10.05
CA PHE A 69 23.28 -3.17 11.12
C PHE A 69 22.57 -1.90 10.64
N VAL A 70 23.27 -1.08 9.86
CA VAL A 70 22.70 0.15 9.30
C VAL A 70 21.67 -0.17 8.23
N GLU A 71 21.97 -1.12 7.34
CA GLU A 71 21.02 -1.60 6.32
C GLU A 71 19.73 -2.12 6.97
N GLY A 72 19.85 -3.00 7.97
CA GLY A 72 18.71 -3.52 8.71
C GLY A 72 17.93 -2.43 9.43
N PHE A 73 18.61 -1.47 10.05
CA PHE A 73 17.97 -0.34 10.71
C PHE A 73 17.18 0.53 9.72
N VAL A 74 17.75 0.84 8.56
CA VAL A 74 17.05 1.66 7.55
C VAL A 74 15.85 0.92 6.98
N ALA A 75 15.94 -0.39 6.71
CA ALA A 75 14.78 -1.19 6.32
C ALA A 75 13.67 -1.13 7.38
N LEU A 76 14.00 -1.24 8.66
CA LEU A 76 13.02 -1.18 9.74
C LEU A 76 12.39 0.20 9.88
N VAL A 77 13.17 1.27 9.76
CA VAL A 77 12.66 2.66 9.78
C VAL A 77 11.72 2.89 8.60
N TYR A 78 12.08 2.44 7.41
CA TYR A 78 11.27 2.59 6.21
C TYR A 78 9.96 1.79 6.31
N LEU A 79 10.03 0.56 6.82
CA LEU A 79 8.85 -0.27 7.07
C LEU A 79 7.92 0.37 8.11
N ALA A 80 8.48 0.86 9.22
CA ALA A 80 7.72 1.54 10.26
C ALA A 80 7.03 2.81 9.71
N TRP A 81 7.71 3.55 8.84
CA TRP A 81 7.15 4.72 8.17
C TRP A 81 5.98 4.36 7.25
N GLN A 82 6.08 3.28 6.47
CA GLN A 82 5.00 2.78 5.63
C GLN A 82 3.80 2.28 6.46
N ILE A 83 4.06 1.58 7.56
CA ILE A 83 3.02 1.14 8.50
C ILE A 83 2.29 2.35 9.10
N TYR A 84 3.03 3.36 9.54
CA TYR A 84 2.47 4.63 10.04
C TYR A 84 1.57 5.27 8.97
N PHE A 85 2.05 5.38 7.73
CA PHE A 85 1.28 5.94 6.62
C PHE A 85 -0.03 5.16 6.38
N TYR A 86 0.03 3.84 6.42
CA TYR A 86 -1.12 2.98 6.17
C TYR A 86 -2.20 3.09 7.25
N PHE A 87 -1.83 3.08 8.52
CA PHE A 87 -2.81 3.07 9.62
C PHE A 87 -3.26 4.45 10.06
N ILE A 88 -2.41 5.48 9.94
CA ILE A 88 -2.69 6.79 10.51
C ILE A 88 -3.03 7.79 9.42
N GLN A 89 -2.24 7.89 8.35
CA GLN A 89 -2.44 8.93 7.33
C GLN A 89 -3.56 8.60 6.33
N LEU A 90 -3.62 7.34 5.86
CA LEU A 90 -4.62 6.90 4.89
C LEU A 90 -6.08 7.08 5.37
N PRO A 91 -6.42 6.74 6.64
CA PRO A 91 -7.77 6.96 7.15
C PRO A 91 -8.14 8.44 7.39
N LEU A 92 -7.16 9.32 7.59
CA LEU A 92 -7.41 10.76 7.76
C LEU A 92 -7.98 11.37 6.47
N GLY A 93 -7.38 11.06 5.32
CA GLY A 93 -7.92 11.51 4.01
C GLY A 93 -9.28 10.89 3.66
N ALA A 94 -9.60 9.71 4.19
CA ALA A 94 -10.91 9.07 3.96
C ALA A 94 -12.04 9.69 4.79
N LYS A 95 -11.73 10.31 5.95
CA LYS A 95 -12.72 11.00 6.79
C LYS A 95 -13.14 12.35 6.22
N GLU A 96 -12.24 13.04 5.51
CA GLU A 96 -12.52 14.35 4.90
C GLU A 96 -13.28 14.28 3.56
N SER A 97 -13.40 13.09 2.97
CA SER A 97 -14.08 12.85 1.68
C SER A 97 -15.56 12.45 1.82
N LYS A 98 -16.16 12.55 3.01
CA LYS A 98 -17.59 12.31 3.26
C LYS A 98 -18.34 13.62 3.42
#